data_AF-A0A2T3JQG8-F1
#
_entry.id   AF-A0A2T3JQG8-F1
#
_cell.length_a   1.000
_cell.length_b   1.000
_cell.length_c   1.000
_cell.angle_alpha   90.00
_cell.angle_beta   90.00
_cell.angle_gamma   90.00
#
_symmetry.space_group_name_H-M   'P 1'
#
loop_
_entity.id
_entity.type
_entity.pdbx_description
1 polymer ?
#
loop_
_entity_poly.entity_id
_entity_poly.type
_entity_poly.pdbx_seq_one_letter_code
_entity_poly.pdbx_strand_id
1 'polypeptide(L)'
;MYQLEVLSDQDLQQAICLPDEVRQAFVSGQTVIDHCVKYSVLQWEEHCTECAMPACYKTCELYQPRRDGHCRRFINGIVPLHIPQRKSPVVQVDFKQWGALMATSYIGVIAPEQAEIIDNKAAVVESVAQRGQWLDGLSIAGRRGIVARMATRYKNHLSQTINPSPYFDAFMVEIYSPQVIDMSIVIRATTGVMNKTPFQYRLKKPAGYHQIMIPFIDIVPYVDFQTMHFINIIPNRNEDDQTTPITVIFGFVGFIQQSPQVDNDKVLAVSVNHKPIKVLIWDLDNTLWKGVLVEDGESGVQLRQGVVEIIKTLDARGIVNSIASKNDHNRVWAHLNTLGIAEYFIFSEIHWQPKSQSIQRIAENFNVAIDTIAFIDDSAFERNEVKAIHPQVRIFKDDDYFRLIDLTVFNPQTSVESGLRRSFYAAQQQRSTVRSGFDGQYFDFIKASHIELSVGLAQLSSLDRVHELVQRTNQMNFSATRYDRDRLTELINDPLVATLFLTAKDKFGDYGTVGVCIIDIQRQRVIDLMFSCRIQSKRVEHAFLEWLLDTAYLSGWKRLQVEYKPTAKNSQSAAVFSDLEFKQISQFQGVMIYSKPTTTKHIGDGLITISAPNITFTDC
;
A
#
# COMPACT_ATOMS: atom_id res chain seq x y z
N MET A 1 11.46 -14.34 -17.93
CA MET A 1 12.87 -14.66 -18.23
C MET A 1 13.77 -13.98 -17.21
N TYR A 2 14.88 -14.60 -16.84
CA TYR A 2 15.77 -14.10 -15.80
C TYR A 2 17.11 -13.68 -16.41
N GLN A 3 17.73 -12.65 -15.84
CA GLN A 3 19.11 -12.28 -16.16
C GLN A 3 19.99 -13.39 -15.61
N LEU A 4 20.46 -14.25 -16.50
CA LEU A 4 21.50 -15.19 -16.15
C LEU A 4 22.76 -14.37 -16.00
N GLU A 5 23.16 -14.14 -14.75
CA GLU A 5 24.51 -13.68 -14.48
C GLU A 5 25.52 -14.59 -15.20
N VAL A 6 26.73 -14.09 -15.41
CA VAL A 6 27.86 -14.96 -15.72
C VAL A 6 28.19 -15.75 -14.44
N LEU A 7 27.33 -16.72 -14.11
CA LEU A 7 27.47 -17.65 -13.00
C LEU A 7 28.77 -18.43 -13.23
N SER A 8 29.53 -18.64 -12.16
CA SER A 8 30.65 -19.59 -12.22
C SER A 8 30.12 -21.02 -12.21
N ASP A 9 30.92 -21.97 -12.72
CA ASP A 9 30.59 -23.40 -12.60
C ASP A 9 30.39 -23.81 -11.12
N GLN A 10 31.05 -23.11 -10.19
CA GLN A 10 30.88 -23.28 -8.75
C GLN A 10 29.52 -22.78 -8.23
N ASP A 11 28.98 -21.68 -8.78
CA ASP A 11 27.64 -21.16 -8.42
C ASP A 11 26.54 -22.12 -8.92
N LEU A 12 26.73 -22.73 -10.09
CA LEU A 12 25.80 -23.72 -10.67
C LEU A 12 25.80 -25.05 -9.88
N GLN A 13 26.95 -25.45 -9.32
CA GLN A 13 27.07 -26.67 -8.50
C GLN A 13 26.43 -26.54 -7.11
N GLN A 14 26.17 -25.32 -6.64
CA GLN A 14 25.56 -25.05 -5.33
C GLN A 14 24.02 -24.93 -5.37
N ALA A 15 23.40 -25.16 -6.52
CA ALA A 15 21.95 -25.16 -6.66
C ALA A 15 21.29 -26.24 -5.77
N ILE A 16 20.17 -25.90 -5.13
CA ILE A 16 19.42 -26.85 -4.32
C ILE A 16 18.88 -27.98 -5.21
N CYS A 17 19.07 -29.21 -4.76
CA CYS A 17 18.36 -30.35 -5.33
C CYS A 17 16.89 -30.31 -4.85
N LEU A 18 15.96 -30.04 -5.77
CA LEU A 18 14.55 -30.00 -5.45
C LEU A 18 14.02 -31.42 -5.12
N PRO A 19 13.24 -31.59 -4.04
CA PRO A 19 12.52 -32.84 -3.79
C PRO A 19 11.67 -33.26 -5.00
N ASP A 20 11.51 -34.56 -5.23
CA ASP A 20 10.75 -35.09 -6.38
C ASP A 20 9.32 -34.52 -6.45
N GLU A 21 8.64 -34.43 -5.30
CA GLU A 21 7.29 -33.86 -5.19
C GLU A 21 7.24 -32.40 -5.66
N VAL A 22 8.26 -31.61 -5.32
CA VAL A 22 8.36 -30.19 -5.74
C VAL A 22 8.65 -30.08 -7.22
N ARG A 23 9.52 -30.95 -7.76
CA ARG A 23 9.78 -31.03 -9.20
C ARG A 23 8.49 -31.36 -9.96
N GLN A 24 7.73 -32.35 -9.49
CA GLN A 24 6.44 -32.72 -10.08
C GLN A 24 5.40 -31.60 -9.98
N ALA A 25 5.39 -30.84 -8.89
CA ALA A 25 4.52 -29.66 -8.76
C ALA A 25 4.84 -28.59 -9.81
N PHE A 26 6.12 -28.29 -10.06
CA PHE A 26 6.51 -27.40 -11.15
C PHE A 26 6.19 -28.01 -12.54
N VAL A 27 6.36 -29.31 -12.76
CA VAL A 27 5.96 -29.94 -14.03
C VAL A 27 4.44 -29.80 -14.25
N SER A 28 3.65 -30.07 -13.22
CA SER A 28 2.18 -29.93 -13.27
C SER A 28 1.76 -28.47 -13.47
N GLY A 29 2.47 -27.53 -12.86
CA GLY A 29 2.23 -26.10 -12.99
C GLY A 29 2.38 -25.54 -14.39
N GLN A 30 3.21 -26.18 -15.23
CA GLN A 30 3.37 -25.83 -16.65
C GLN A 30 2.02 -25.89 -17.39
N THR A 31 1.11 -26.77 -16.98
CA THR A 31 -0.21 -26.89 -17.62
C THR A 31 -0.99 -25.58 -17.62
N VAL A 32 -0.89 -24.75 -16.57
CA VAL A 32 -1.58 -23.45 -16.52
C VAL A 32 -1.02 -22.47 -17.55
N ILE A 33 0.30 -22.49 -17.75
CA ILE A 33 0.98 -21.70 -18.80
C ILE A 33 0.57 -22.21 -20.18
N ASP A 34 0.48 -23.53 -20.35
CA ASP A 34 0.11 -24.16 -21.62
C ASP A 34 -1.35 -23.86 -22.04
N HIS A 35 -2.24 -23.59 -21.08
CA HIS A 35 -3.62 -23.15 -21.34
C HIS A 35 -3.73 -21.63 -21.61
N CYS A 36 -2.62 -20.88 -21.59
CA CYS A 36 -2.61 -19.46 -21.91
C CYS A 36 -2.46 -19.23 -23.43
N VAL A 37 -3.26 -18.33 -23.99
CA VAL A 37 -3.17 -17.89 -25.40
C VAL A 37 -1.96 -16.99 -25.60
N LYS A 38 -1.65 -16.14 -24.61
CA LYS A 38 -0.52 -15.20 -24.67
C LYS A 38 0.08 -14.99 -23.27
N TYR A 39 1.35 -14.64 -23.21
CA TYR A 39 2.01 -14.25 -21.96
C TYR A 39 3.11 -13.20 -22.18
N SER A 40 3.51 -12.52 -21.10
CA SER A 40 4.50 -11.44 -21.15
C SER A 40 5.92 -11.97 -21.04
N VAL A 41 6.85 -11.34 -21.75
CA VAL A 41 8.28 -11.68 -21.66
C VAL A 41 9.00 -10.63 -20.81
N LEU A 42 8.94 -10.80 -19.49
CA LEU A 42 9.66 -9.94 -18.54
C LEU A 42 11.12 -10.38 -18.39
N GLN A 43 12.02 -9.43 -18.24
CA GLN A 43 13.43 -9.66 -17.91
C GLN A 43 13.66 -9.31 -16.44
N TRP A 44 13.85 -10.34 -15.62
CA TRP A 44 14.08 -10.20 -14.19
C TRP A 44 15.56 -10.05 -13.88
N GLU A 45 15.92 -9.05 -13.10
CA GLU A 45 17.26 -8.69 -12.67
C GLU A 45 17.29 -8.49 -11.15
N GLU A 46 18.50 -8.43 -10.63
CA GLU A 46 18.76 -8.16 -9.23
C GLU A 46 18.73 -6.66 -8.94
N HIS A 47 18.05 -6.26 -7.87
CA HIS A 47 17.96 -4.86 -7.46
C HIS A 47 18.03 -4.68 -5.93
N CYS A 48 18.30 -3.45 -5.48
CA CYS A 48 18.32 -3.07 -4.07
C CYS A 48 17.15 -2.12 -3.78
N THR A 49 16.38 -2.37 -2.73
CA THR A 49 15.22 -1.52 -2.39
C THR A 49 15.58 -0.18 -1.75
N GLU A 50 16.75 -0.09 -1.11
CA GLU A 50 17.16 1.07 -0.31
C GLU A 50 18.17 1.99 -1.02
N CYS A 51 18.94 1.46 -1.97
CA CYS A 51 20.11 2.14 -2.50
C CYS A 51 19.87 2.82 -3.84
N ALA A 52 20.24 4.09 -3.97
CA ALA A 52 20.26 4.80 -5.25
C ALA A 52 21.56 4.54 -6.04
N MET A 53 21.45 3.78 -7.15
CA MET A 53 22.54 3.63 -8.12
C MET A 53 22.81 4.97 -8.84
N PRO A 54 24.07 5.34 -9.16
CA PRO A 54 25.33 4.62 -8.90
C PRO A 54 26.02 5.05 -7.60
N ALA A 55 25.47 6.00 -6.84
CA ALA A 55 26.10 6.54 -5.63
C ALA A 55 26.37 5.43 -4.60
N CYS A 56 25.47 4.47 -4.49
CA CYS A 56 25.56 3.36 -3.55
C CYS A 56 26.80 2.46 -3.74
N TYR A 57 27.46 2.45 -4.91
CA TYR A 57 28.64 1.60 -5.13
C TYR A 57 29.87 2.06 -4.37
N LYS A 58 29.84 3.28 -3.82
CA LYS A 58 30.94 3.85 -3.04
C LYS A 58 30.59 4.03 -1.56
N THR A 59 29.30 4.14 -1.25
CA THR A 59 28.84 4.56 0.09
C THR A 59 28.09 3.47 0.85
N CYS A 60 27.62 2.41 0.19
CA CYS A 60 26.88 1.34 0.84
C CYS A 60 27.86 0.32 1.45
N GLU A 61 27.81 0.13 2.77
CA GLU A 61 28.63 -0.88 3.47
C GLU A 61 28.29 -2.31 3.05
N LEU A 62 27.06 -2.54 2.58
CA LEU A 62 26.66 -3.83 2.06
C LEU A 62 27.10 -4.05 0.60
N TYR A 63 27.65 -3.05 -0.10
CA TYR A 63 27.99 -3.19 -1.52
C TYR A 63 29.01 -4.30 -1.75
N GLN A 64 28.65 -5.25 -2.60
CA GLN A 64 29.52 -6.34 -3.05
C GLN A 64 29.47 -6.37 -4.57
N PRO A 65 30.57 -6.08 -5.28
CA PRO A 65 30.55 -6.01 -6.74
C PRO A 65 30.37 -7.41 -7.36
N ARG A 66 29.49 -7.50 -8.34
CA ARG A 66 29.40 -8.61 -9.29
C ARG A 66 30.53 -8.54 -10.33
N ARG A 67 30.63 -9.56 -11.19
CA ARG A 67 31.57 -9.62 -12.33
C ARG A 67 31.39 -8.50 -13.36
N ASP A 68 30.22 -7.87 -13.42
CA ASP A 68 29.91 -6.72 -14.27
C ASP A 68 30.02 -5.36 -13.54
N GLY A 69 30.37 -5.37 -12.25
CA GLY A 69 30.51 -4.17 -11.42
C GLY A 69 29.21 -3.65 -10.79
N HIS A 70 28.06 -4.34 -10.95
CA HIS A 70 26.82 -4.00 -10.24
C HIS A 70 26.80 -4.59 -8.81
N CYS A 71 25.88 -4.10 -7.97
CA CYS A 71 25.75 -4.56 -6.58
C CYS A 71 25.10 -5.95 -6.50
N ARG A 72 25.75 -6.90 -5.82
CA ARG A 72 25.27 -8.26 -5.54
C ARG A 72 24.34 -8.26 -4.32
N ARG A 73 23.05 -8.50 -4.52
CA ARG A 73 21.94 -8.64 -3.54
C ARG A 73 21.38 -10.07 -3.39
N PHE A 74 21.87 -11.02 -4.16
CA PHE A 74 21.58 -12.43 -4.14
C PHE A 74 22.89 -13.16 -3.82
N ILE A 75 22.85 -14.29 -3.14
CA ILE A 75 24.08 -15.01 -2.77
C ILE A 75 24.83 -15.46 -4.02
N ASN A 76 24.13 -16.20 -4.88
CA ASN A 76 24.64 -16.82 -6.09
C ASN A 76 24.01 -16.25 -7.37
N GLY A 77 23.44 -15.04 -7.31
CA GLY A 77 22.67 -14.48 -8.43
C GLY A 77 21.32 -15.19 -8.62
N ILE A 78 20.81 -15.21 -9.86
CA ILE A 78 19.60 -15.95 -10.24
C ILE A 78 20.03 -17.28 -10.86
N VAL A 79 19.91 -18.38 -10.10
CA VAL A 79 20.47 -19.69 -10.46
C VAL A 79 19.43 -20.55 -11.17
N PRO A 80 19.62 -20.95 -12.44
CA PRO A 80 18.66 -21.81 -13.13
C PRO A 80 18.66 -23.24 -12.58
N LEU A 81 17.46 -23.81 -12.42
CA LEU A 81 17.25 -25.19 -12.02
C LEU A 81 16.74 -25.99 -13.23
N HIS A 82 17.47 -27.03 -13.61
CA HIS A 82 17.09 -27.87 -14.74
C HIS A 82 15.98 -28.86 -14.35
N ILE A 83 14.81 -28.74 -14.99
CA ILE A 83 13.69 -29.69 -14.87
C ILE A 83 13.40 -30.23 -16.28
N PRO A 84 13.80 -31.47 -16.62
CA PRO A 84 13.77 -31.98 -18.00
C PRO A 84 12.39 -31.95 -18.70
N GLN A 85 11.31 -32.07 -17.92
CA GLN A 85 9.93 -32.18 -18.41
C GLN A 85 9.23 -30.83 -18.55
N ARG A 86 9.94 -29.71 -18.30
CA ARG A 86 9.36 -28.39 -18.21
C ARG A 86 9.99 -27.43 -19.22
N LYS A 87 9.14 -26.65 -19.91
CA LYS A 87 9.56 -25.70 -20.94
C LYS A 87 9.96 -24.35 -20.36
N SER A 88 9.17 -23.81 -19.42
CA SER A 88 9.45 -22.51 -18.82
C SER A 88 10.54 -22.62 -17.74
N PRO A 89 11.49 -21.67 -17.67
CA PRO A 89 12.61 -21.75 -16.75
C PRO A 89 12.14 -21.72 -15.29
N VAL A 90 12.85 -22.47 -14.45
CA VAL A 90 12.73 -22.43 -12.98
C VAL A 90 14.07 -21.93 -12.44
N VAL A 91 14.04 -21.02 -11.48
CA VAL A 91 15.25 -20.43 -10.92
C VAL A 91 15.19 -20.38 -9.40
N GLN A 92 16.34 -20.56 -8.76
CA GLN A 92 16.56 -20.28 -7.35
C GLN A 92 17.09 -18.85 -7.18
N VAL A 93 16.53 -18.14 -6.21
CA VAL A 93 16.98 -16.82 -5.77
C VAL A 93 17.15 -16.83 -4.25
N ASP A 94 18.36 -16.51 -3.80
CA ASP A 94 18.71 -16.41 -2.38
C ASP A 94 18.86 -14.94 -2.01
N PHE A 95 17.78 -14.32 -1.54
CA PHE A 95 17.73 -12.88 -1.25
C PHE A 95 18.59 -12.52 -0.05
N LYS A 96 19.54 -11.61 -0.22
CA LYS A 96 20.21 -10.90 0.89
C LYS A 96 19.32 -9.77 1.42
N GLN A 97 19.78 -9.09 2.46
CA GLN A 97 19.16 -7.87 2.97
C GLN A 97 18.98 -6.83 1.84
N TRP A 98 17.77 -6.25 1.78
CA TRP A 98 17.31 -5.28 0.77
C TRP A 98 17.34 -5.77 -0.69
N GLY A 99 17.54 -7.07 -0.92
CA GLY A 99 17.47 -7.65 -2.25
C GLY A 99 16.04 -7.69 -2.78
N ALA A 100 15.88 -7.31 -4.04
CA ALA A 100 14.63 -7.38 -4.78
C ALA A 100 14.86 -7.99 -6.15
N LEU A 101 13.88 -8.75 -6.62
CA LEU A 101 13.82 -9.24 -7.99
C LEU A 101 13.01 -8.22 -8.79
N MET A 102 13.66 -7.53 -9.73
CA MET A 102 13.07 -6.41 -10.47
C MET A 102 12.98 -6.71 -11.96
N ALA A 103 11.96 -6.24 -12.65
CA ALA A 103 11.92 -6.20 -14.11
C ALA A 103 11.58 -4.79 -14.59
N THR A 104 12.29 -4.36 -15.64
CA THR A 104 12.05 -3.07 -16.30
C THR A 104 11.61 -3.29 -17.75
N SER A 105 10.33 -3.12 -18.05
CA SER A 105 9.80 -3.43 -19.40
C SER A 105 8.50 -2.70 -19.74
N TYR A 106 8.15 -2.65 -21.02
CA TYR A 106 6.80 -2.32 -21.47
C TYR A 106 5.95 -3.58 -21.34
N ILE A 107 4.85 -3.49 -20.60
CA ILE A 107 4.04 -4.67 -20.31
C ILE A 107 3.11 -4.94 -21.49
N GLY A 108 3.24 -6.13 -22.07
CA GLY A 108 2.43 -6.62 -23.18
C GLY A 108 2.52 -8.15 -23.27
N VAL A 109 1.50 -8.82 -23.81
CA VAL A 109 1.50 -10.28 -23.98
C VAL A 109 1.58 -10.67 -25.46
N ILE A 110 2.35 -11.72 -25.74
CA ILE A 110 2.58 -12.28 -27.08
C ILE A 110 2.29 -13.78 -27.09
N ALA A 111 2.09 -14.35 -28.28
CA ALA A 111 1.83 -15.78 -28.42
C ALA A 111 3.06 -16.62 -27.99
N PRO A 112 2.87 -17.83 -27.43
CA PRO A 112 3.96 -18.68 -26.97
C PRO A 112 5.09 -18.90 -28.00
N GLU A 113 4.73 -19.16 -29.26
CA GLU A 113 5.69 -19.37 -30.36
C GLU A 113 6.55 -18.13 -30.62
N GLN A 114 5.96 -16.93 -30.51
CA GLN A 114 6.68 -15.66 -30.69
C GLN A 114 7.62 -15.40 -29.52
N ALA A 115 7.20 -15.75 -28.29
CA ALA A 115 8.03 -15.62 -27.10
C ALA A 115 9.29 -16.48 -27.19
N GLU A 116 9.14 -17.73 -27.65
CA GLU A 116 10.25 -18.66 -27.85
C GLU A 116 11.28 -18.14 -28.89
N ILE A 117 10.81 -17.49 -29.97
CA ILE A 117 11.68 -16.87 -30.98
C ILE A 117 12.48 -15.70 -30.37
N ILE A 118 11.83 -14.84 -29.57
CA ILE A 118 12.51 -13.72 -28.88
C ILE A 118 13.56 -14.27 -27.92
N ASP A 119 13.22 -15.29 -27.16
CA ASP A 119 14.09 -15.88 -26.14
C ASP A 119 15.31 -16.54 -26.79
N ASN A 120 15.12 -17.31 -27.87
CA ASN A 120 16.22 -17.91 -28.63
C ASN A 120 17.16 -16.84 -29.24
N LYS A 121 16.61 -15.76 -29.81
CA LYS A 121 17.43 -14.66 -30.36
C LYS A 121 18.18 -13.89 -29.27
N ALA A 122 17.54 -13.64 -28.13
CA ALA A 122 18.18 -12.97 -27.00
C ALA A 122 19.32 -13.82 -26.41
N ALA A 123 19.12 -15.13 -26.27
CA ALA A 123 20.13 -16.06 -25.79
C ALA A 123 21.35 -16.14 -26.73
N VAL A 124 21.14 -16.07 -28.05
CA VAL A 124 22.25 -15.99 -29.03
C VAL A 124 23.07 -14.72 -28.82
N VAL A 125 22.42 -13.55 -28.72
CA VAL A 125 23.10 -12.26 -28.47
C VAL A 125 23.89 -12.31 -27.15
N GLU A 126 23.30 -12.87 -26.10
CA GLU A 126 23.94 -13.06 -24.79
C GLU A 126 25.13 -14.03 -24.86
N SER A 127 25.04 -15.11 -25.64
CA SER A 127 26.15 -16.06 -25.81
C SER A 127 27.33 -15.48 -26.62
N VAL A 128 27.05 -14.64 -27.62
CA VAL A 128 28.08 -13.93 -28.41
C VAL A 128 28.76 -12.87 -27.55
N ALA A 129 27.96 -12.14 -26.78
CA ALA A 129 28.42 -11.21 -25.76
C ALA A 129 29.36 -11.86 -24.74
N GLN A 130 29.06 -13.08 -24.30
CA GLN A 130 29.87 -13.84 -23.35
C GLN A 130 31.17 -14.39 -23.96
N ARG A 131 31.20 -14.72 -25.26
CA ARG A 131 32.35 -15.34 -25.94
C ARG A 131 33.34 -14.36 -26.59
N GLY A 132 32.94 -13.12 -26.85
CA GLY A 132 33.82 -12.17 -27.54
C GLY A 132 35.05 -11.79 -26.71
N GLN A 133 36.25 -12.04 -27.24
CA GLN A 133 37.49 -11.41 -26.78
C GLN A 133 37.61 -10.04 -27.47
N TRP A 134 37.34 -8.96 -26.72
CA TRP A 134 37.24 -7.61 -27.28
C TRP A 134 38.49 -6.77 -26.96
N LEU A 135 39.17 -6.27 -28.00
CA LEU A 135 40.40 -5.48 -27.96
C LEU A 135 40.28 -4.16 -27.15
N ASP A 136 41.40 -3.70 -26.60
CA ASP A 136 41.55 -2.84 -25.40
C ASP A 136 41.03 -1.39 -25.45
N GLY A 137 40.77 -0.80 -24.26
CA GLY A 137 40.45 0.64 -24.07
C GLY A 137 39.35 1.04 -23.06
N LEU A 138 38.51 0.13 -22.55
CA LEU A 138 37.56 0.39 -21.44
C LEU A 138 37.70 -0.72 -20.39
N SER A 139 37.45 -0.42 -19.10
CA SER A 139 37.52 -1.43 -18.05
C SER A 139 36.57 -2.60 -18.33
N ILE A 140 37.02 -3.83 -18.03
CA ILE A 140 36.27 -5.08 -18.27
C ILE A 140 34.86 -5.02 -17.64
N ALA A 141 34.71 -4.38 -16.48
CA ALA A 141 33.43 -4.17 -15.81
C ALA A 141 32.50 -3.21 -16.59
N GLY A 142 33.02 -2.07 -17.07
CA GLY A 142 32.25 -1.11 -17.86
C GLY A 142 31.73 -1.70 -19.18
N ARG A 143 32.52 -2.59 -19.81
CA ARG A 143 32.16 -3.28 -21.05
C ARG A 143 31.05 -4.32 -20.85
N ARG A 144 31.12 -5.14 -19.81
CA ARG A 144 30.10 -6.17 -19.51
C ARG A 144 28.73 -5.57 -19.18
N GLY A 145 28.69 -4.47 -18.41
CA GLY A 145 27.45 -3.75 -18.11
C GLY A 145 26.83 -3.03 -19.32
N ILE A 146 27.61 -2.67 -20.35
CA ILE A 146 27.06 -2.13 -21.62
C ILE A 146 26.33 -3.23 -22.39
N VAL A 147 26.88 -4.43 -22.41
CA VAL A 147 26.34 -5.55 -23.19
C VAL A 147 25.05 -6.10 -22.60
N ALA A 148 24.95 -6.24 -21.27
CA ALA A 148 23.69 -6.58 -20.60
C ALA A 148 22.59 -5.54 -20.86
N ARG A 149 22.95 -4.25 -20.91
CA ARG A 149 22.04 -3.16 -21.30
C ARG A 149 21.62 -3.24 -22.77
N MET A 150 22.52 -3.63 -23.68
CA MET A 150 22.19 -3.83 -25.09
C MET A 150 21.25 -5.02 -25.29
N ALA A 151 21.45 -6.15 -24.60
CA ALA A 151 20.55 -7.30 -24.65
C ALA A 151 19.14 -6.94 -24.14
N THR A 152 19.06 -6.24 -23.00
CA THR A 152 17.79 -5.76 -22.43
C THR A 152 17.08 -4.77 -23.37
N ARG A 153 17.83 -3.84 -23.98
CA ARG A 153 17.29 -2.89 -24.97
C ARG A 153 16.84 -3.58 -26.25
N TYR A 154 17.62 -4.52 -26.77
CA TYR A 154 17.28 -5.29 -27.97
C TYR A 154 16.01 -6.12 -27.76
N LYS A 155 15.87 -6.72 -26.58
CA LYS A 155 14.66 -7.48 -26.21
C LYS A 155 13.43 -6.59 -26.07
N ASN A 156 13.55 -5.45 -25.37
CA ASN A 156 12.46 -4.47 -25.28
C ASN A 156 12.09 -3.88 -26.65
N HIS A 157 13.06 -3.75 -27.57
CA HIS A 157 12.80 -3.34 -28.95
C HIS A 157 12.06 -4.42 -29.74
N LEU A 158 12.48 -5.69 -29.65
CA LEU A 158 11.80 -6.83 -30.29
C LEU A 158 10.38 -7.03 -29.74
N SER A 159 10.14 -6.85 -28.44
CA SER A 159 8.81 -6.98 -27.87
C SER A 159 7.86 -5.87 -28.33
N GLN A 160 8.38 -4.68 -28.65
CA GLN A 160 7.59 -3.56 -29.18
C GLN A 160 7.24 -3.74 -30.66
N THR A 161 8.14 -4.29 -31.49
CA THR A 161 7.89 -4.48 -32.92
C THR A 161 6.85 -5.56 -33.23
N ILE A 162 6.51 -6.40 -32.24
CA ILE A 162 5.54 -7.51 -32.38
C ILE A 162 4.10 -7.05 -32.10
N ASN A 163 3.87 -5.77 -31.78
CA ASN A 163 2.55 -5.20 -31.52
C ASN A 163 1.76 -6.01 -30.44
N PRO A 164 2.30 -6.09 -29.21
CA PRO A 164 1.79 -6.97 -28.18
C PRO A 164 0.36 -6.61 -27.77
N SER A 165 -0.44 -7.61 -27.39
CA SER A 165 -1.81 -7.38 -26.94
C SER A 165 -1.80 -6.60 -25.61
N PRO A 166 -2.60 -5.52 -25.49
CA PRO A 166 -2.75 -4.76 -24.25
C PRO A 166 -3.81 -5.36 -23.31
N TYR A 167 -4.40 -6.50 -23.67
CA TYR A 167 -5.41 -7.19 -22.88
C TYR A 167 -4.76 -8.33 -22.09
N PHE A 168 -4.95 -8.31 -20.78
CA PHE A 168 -4.39 -9.28 -19.84
C PHE A 168 -5.52 -9.79 -18.93
N ASP A 169 -5.43 -11.05 -18.53
CA ASP A 169 -6.37 -11.63 -17.57
C ASP A 169 -5.81 -11.56 -16.14
N ALA A 170 -4.50 -11.81 -15.98
CA ALA A 170 -3.84 -11.80 -14.68
C ALA A 170 -2.33 -11.57 -14.77
N PHE A 171 -1.72 -11.18 -13.64
CA PHE A 171 -0.30 -11.36 -13.34
C PHE A 171 -0.11 -12.64 -12.54
N MET A 172 0.56 -13.63 -13.13
CA MET A 172 0.79 -14.94 -12.53
C MET A 172 2.18 -14.99 -11.87
N VAL A 173 2.24 -15.57 -10.68
CA VAL A 173 3.47 -15.87 -9.94
C VAL A 173 3.44 -17.32 -9.51
N GLU A 174 4.36 -18.10 -10.03
CA GLU A 174 4.61 -19.48 -9.63
C GLU A 174 5.86 -19.54 -8.77
N ILE A 175 5.72 -20.11 -7.58
CA ILE A 175 6.70 -19.95 -6.52
C ILE A 175 6.72 -21.17 -5.59
N TYR A 176 7.91 -21.51 -5.10
CA TYR A 176 8.11 -22.45 -4.02
C TYR A 176 9.07 -21.85 -2.99
N SER A 177 8.82 -22.08 -1.71
CA SER A 177 9.78 -21.84 -0.65
C SER A 177 9.69 -22.92 0.45
N PRO A 178 10.81 -23.37 1.03
CA PRO A 178 10.79 -24.29 2.16
C PRO A 178 10.29 -23.65 3.46
N GLN A 179 10.11 -22.33 3.47
CA GLN A 179 9.65 -21.52 4.61
C GLN A 179 8.42 -20.69 4.20
N VAL A 180 7.77 -20.07 5.18
CA VAL A 180 6.60 -19.20 4.93
C VAL A 180 7.02 -18.09 3.96
N ILE A 181 6.26 -17.95 2.89
CA ILE A 181 6.45 -16.91 1.89
C ILE A 181 5.78 -15.64 2.43
N ASP A 182 6.54 -14.56 2.58
CA ASP A 182 6.00 -13.21 2.82
C ASP A 182 6.78 -12.23 1.95
N MET A 183 6.16 -11.80 0.85
CA MET A 183 6.79 -10.90 -0.13
C MET A 183 5.80 -9.85 -0.62
N SER A 184 6.31 -8.72 -1.06
CA SER A 184 5.55 -7.63 -1.68
C SER A 184 5.87 -7.56 -3.17
N ILE A 185 4.84 -7.63 -4.00
CA ILE A 185 4.91 -7.40 -5.43
C ILE A 185 4.48 -5.95 -5.67
N VAL A 186 5.33 -5.15 -6.31
CA VAL A 186 5.09 -3.73 -6.58
C VAL A 186 5.21 -3.47 -8.07
N ILE A 187 4.16 -2.95 -8.70
CA ILE A 187 4.14 -2.59 -10.12
C ILE A 187 3.92 -1.08 -10.23
N ARG A 188 4.76 -0.41 -11.00
CA ARG A 188 4.66 1.04 -11.23
C ARG A 188 5.09 1.43 -12.63
N ALA A 189 4.44 2.45 -13.17
CA ALA A 189 4.90 3.12 -14.38
C ALA A 189 6.13 4.00 -14.07
N THR A 190 7.00 4.21 -15.05
CA THR A 190 8.18 5.07 -14.94
C THR A 190 7.82 6.55 -15.13
N THR A 191 6.75 6.83 -15.89
CA THR A 191 6.27 8.17 -16.25
C THR A 191 4.73 8.18 -16.30
N GLY A 192 4.07 9.34 -16.12
CA GLY A 192 2.61 9.47 -16.27
C GLY A 192 1.89 10.07 -15.05
N VAL A 193 0.67 10.57 -15.26
CA VAL A 193 -0.16 11.31 -14.27
C VAL A 193 -0.80 10.38 -13.23
N MET A 194 -0.97 9.08 -13.55
CA MET A 194 -1.47 8.05 -12.63
C MET A 194 -0.41 7.52 -11.63
N ASN A 195 0.79 8.11 -11.58
CA ASN A 195 1.90 7.67 -10.72
C ASN A 195 1.80 8.06 -9.24
N LYS A 196 0.62 8.40 -8.71
CA LYS A 196 0.49 8.79 -7.29
C LYS A 196 0.68 7.61 -6.33
N THR A 197 0.26 6.41 -6.71
CA THR A 197 0.39 5.20 -5.88
C THR A 197 0.69 3.97 -6.75
N PRO A 198 1.80 3.25 -6.52
CA PRO A 198 2.08 2.02 -7.26
C PRO A 198 1.10 0.91 -6.87
N PHE A 199 0.82 -0.03 -7.78
CA PHE A 199 0.13 -1.26 -7.42
C PHE A 199 1.00 -2.04 -6.43
N GLN A 200 0.41 -2.52 -5.34
CA GLN A 200 1.10 -3.33 -4.34
C GLN A 200 0.25 -4.55 -3.97
N TYR A 201 0.87 -5.71 -3.97
CA TYR A 201 0.25 -6.98 -3.56
C TYR A 201 1.16 -7.71 -2.57
N ARG A 202 0.65 -7.98 -1.37
CA ARG A 202 1.37 -8.79 -0.38
C ARG A 202 1.09 -10.28 -0.60
N LEU A 203 2.08 -10.98 -1.11
CA LEU A 203 2.10 -12.43 -1.25
C LEU A 203 2.48 -13.07 0.09
N LYS A 204 1.49 -13.54 0.85
CA LYS A 204 1.70 -14.30 2.10
C LYS A 204 1.12 -15.72 1.98
N LYS A 205 1.98 -16.74 2.00
CA LYS A 205 1.61 -18.15 1.83
C LYS A 205 2.43 -19.06 2.76
N PRO A 206 1.89 -20.21 3.21
CA PRO A 206 2.69 -21.19 3.95
C PRO A 206 3.83 -21.74 3.09
N ALA A 207 4.79 -22.40 3.72
CA ALA A 207 5.83 -23.14 2.99
C ALA A 207 5.22 -24.12 1.98
N GLY A 208 5.91 -24.33 0.86
CA GLY A 208 5.47 -25.18 -0.23
C GLY A 208 5.34 -24.46 -1.56
N TYR A 209 4.77 -25.17 -2.53
CA TYR A 209 4.57 -24.70 -3.90
C TYR A 209 3.22 -24.01 -4.03
N HIS A 210 3.20 -22.86 -4.72
CA HIS A 210 2.00 -22.06 -4.95
C HIS A 210 2.00 -21.48 -6.37
N GLN A 211 0.81 -21.43 -6.96
CA GLN A 211 0.52 -20.59 -8.12
C GLN A 211 -0.47 -19.51 -7.71
N ILE A 212 -0.07 -18.27 -7.90
CA ILE A 212 -0.87 -17.10 -7.55
C ILE A 212 -1.22 -16.37 -8.85
N MET A 213 -2.50 -16.13 -9.06
CA MET A 213 -2.99 -15.26 -10.12
C MET A 213 -3.53 -13.98 -9.48
N ILE A 214 -2.95 -12.85 -9.86
CA ILE A 214 -3.40 -11.51 -9.47
C ILE A 214 -4.22 -10.98 -10.65
N PRO A 215 -5.55 -10.86 -10.55
CA PRO A 215 -6.40 -10.40 -11.64
C PRO A 215 -5.92 -9.07 -12.22
N PHE A 216 -5.90 -8.94 -13.55
CA PHE A 216 -5.46 -7.70 -14.18
C PHE A 216 -6.32 -6.49 -13.78
N ILE A 217 -7.60 -6.73 -13.53
CA ILE A 217 -8.55 -5.71 -13.05
C ILE A 217 -8.13 -5.09 -11.70
N ASP A 218 -7.36 -5.81 -10.88
CA ASP A 218 -6.83 -5.31 -9.61
C ASP A 218 -5.58 -4.45 -9.82
N ILE A 219 -4.91 -4.59 -10.97
CA ILE A 219 -3.65 -3.90 -11.30
C ILE A 219 -3.91 -2.65 -12.15
N VAL A 220 -4.81 -2.75 -13.14
CA VAL A 220 -5.10 -1.68 -14.13
C VAL A 220 -5.45 -0.31 -13.55
N PRO A 221 -6.15 -0.16 -12.39
CA PRO A 221 -6.49 1.16 -11.87
C PRO A 221 -5.29 1.93 -11.33
N TYR A 222 -4.19 1.23 -11.04
CA TYR A 222 -3.03 1.79 -10.34
C TYR A 222 -1.81 1.99 -11.24
N VAL A 223 -1.83 1.44 -12.46
CA VAL A 223 -0.64 1.36 -13.32
C VAL A 223 -1.00 1.82 -14.74
N ASP A 224 -0.22 2.77 -15.26
CA ASP A 224 -0.36 3.23 -16.64
C ASP A 224 0.42 2.35 -17.62
N PHE A 225 -0.30 1.41 -18.24
CA PHE A 225 0.22 0.41 -19.17
C PHE A 225 0.76 0.96 -20.50
N GLN A 226 0.64 2.26 -20.77
CA GLN A 226 1.15 2.88 -22.00
C GLN A 226 2.64 3.26 -21.92
N THR A 227 3.25 3.14 -20.74
CA THR A 227 4.63 3.56 -20.50
C THR A 227 5.53 2.38 -20.12
N MET A 228 6.79 2.66 -19.78
CA MET A 228 7.69 1.63 -19.26
C MET A 228 7.36 1.38 -17.78
N HIS A 229 7.56 0.16 -17.31
CA HIS A 229 7.20 -0.24 -15.94
C HIS A 229 8.38 -0.79 -15.17
N PHE A 230 8.36 -0.57 -13.86
CA PHE A 230 9.12 -1.35 -12.89
C PHE A 230 8.20 -2.33 -12.19
N ILE A 231 8.58 -3.59 -12.17
CA ILE A 231 7.92 -4.65 -11.40
C ILE A 231 8.93 -5.16 -10.39
N ASN A 232 8.64 -5.09 -9.10
CA ASN A 232 9.52 -5.55 -8.03
C ASN A 232 8.85 -6.67 -7.23
N ILE A 233 9.61 -7.70 -6.87
CA ILE A 233 9.24 -8.71 -5.87
C ILE A 233 10.25 -8.61 -4.74
N ILE A 234 9.76 -8.26 -3.55
CA ILE A 234 10.55 -7.87 -2.39
C ILE A 234 10.18 -8.76 -1.20
N PRO A 235 11.10 -9.51 -0.61
CA PRO A 235 10.82 -10.23 0.63
C PRO A 235 10.50 -9.28 1.79
N ASN A 236 9.41 -9.54 2.50
CA ASN A 236 9.04 -8.83 3.72
C ASN A 236 9.77 -9.49 4.89
N ARG A 237 10.78 -8.81 5.42
CA ARG A 237 11.60 -9.30 6.54
C ARG A 237 11.04 -8.79 7.87
N ASN A 238 11.15 -9.60 8.91
CA ASN A 238 10.93 -9.15 10.29
C ASN A 238 12.14 -8.33 10.76
N GLU A 239 11.91 -7.38 11.66
CA GLU A 239 12.94 -6.44 12.10
C GLU A 239 14.11 -7.14 12.82
N ASP A 240 13.84 -8.26 13.49
CA ASP A 240 14.81 -9.04 14.27
C ASP A 240 15.72 -9.95 13.41
N ASP A 241 15.38 -10.19 12.14
CA ASP A 241 16.12 -11.13 11.26
C ASP A 241 16.31 -10.58 9.83
N GLN A 242 17.23 -9.62 9.72
CA GLN A 242 17.56 -8.99 8.44
C GLN A 242 18.70 -9.67 7.69
N THR A 243 19.53 -10.46 8.38
CA THR A 243 20.75 -11.05 7.82
C THR A 243 20.53 -12.43 7.23
N THR A 244 19.51 -13.18 7.67
CA THR A 244 19.28 -14.54 7.19
C THR A 244 18.82 -14.52 5.73
N PRO A 245 19.47 -15.27 4.83
CA PRO A 245 19.06 -15.35 3.43
C PRO A 245 17.67 -15.98 3.30
N ILE A 246 16.84 -15.42 2.41
CA ILE A 246 15.53 -16.00 2.09
C ILE A 246 15.65 -16.69 0.75
N THR A 247 15.61 -18.02 0.76
CA THR A 247 15.62 -18.85 -0.45
C THR A 247 14.22 -19.01 -1.00
N VAL A 248 14.06 -18.64 -2.28
CA VAL A 248 12.81 -18.78 -3.03
C VAL A 248 13.12 -19.34 -4.40
N ILE A 249 12.30 -20.28 -4.84
CA ILE A 249 12.36 -20.84 -6.18
C ILE A 249 11.18 -20.29 -6.98
N PHE A 250 11.46 -19.64 -8.10
CA PHE A 250 10.45 -19.07 -8.99
C PHE A 250 10.33 -19.88 -10.26
N GLY A 251 9.09 -20.16 -10.67
CA GLY A 251 8.75 -20.64 -11.99
C GLY A 251 8.43 -19.47 -12.92
N PHE A 252 7.25 -19.52 -13.54
CA PHE A 252 6.76 -18.42 -14.36
C PHE A 252 6.31 -17.23 -13.49
N VAL A 253 6.77 -16.03 -13.87
CA VAL A 253 6.37 -14.76 -13.24
C VAL A 253 6.15 -13.72 -14.34
N GLY A 254 4.89 -13.34 -14.56
CA GLY A 254 4.51 -12.41 -15.63
C GLY A 254 3.01 -12.31 -15.87
N PHE A 255 2.61 -11.44 -16.80
CA PHE A 255 1.22 -11.32 -17.24
C PHE A 255 0.83 -12.43 -18.21
N ILE A 256 -0.42 -12.87 -18.12
CA ILE A 256 -1.00 -13.92 -18.95
C ILE A 256 -2.35 -13.49 -19.53
N GLN A 257 -2.70 -14.12 -20.65
CA GLN A 257 -4.03 -14.13 -21.25
C GLN A 257 -4.45 -15.59 -21.46
N GLN A 258 -5.56 -16.01 -20.86
CA GLN A 258 -6.11 -17.36 -20.89
C GLN A 258 -6.93 -17.61 -22.16
N SER A 259 -7.09 -18.89 -22.52
CA SER A 259 -7.92 -19.29 -23.66
C SER A 259 -9.40 -19.25 -23.30
N PRO A 260 -10.26 -18.60 -24.12
CA PRO A 260 -11.69 -18.71 -23.93
C PRO A 260 -12.14 -20.11 -24.40
N GLN A 261 -12.41 -21.03 -23.47
CA GLN A 261 -13.09 -22.29 -23.81
C GLN A 261 -14.36 -22.50 -22.99
N VAL A 262 -15.48 -22.42 -23.74
CA VAL A 262 -16.68 -23.27 -23.79
C VAL A 262 -17.06 -24.04 -22.53
N ASP A 263 -18.27 -23.75 -22.05
CA ASP A 263 -19.14 -24.53 -21.15
C ASP A 263 -18.60 -25.85 -20.63
N ASN A 264 -18.45 -25.95 -19.31
CA ASN A 264 -18.59 -27.20 -18.58
C ASN A 264 -19.05 -26.96 -17.14
N ASP A 265 -20.38 -26.99 -17.01
CA ASP A 265 -21.22 -27.05 -15.82
C ASP A 265 -20.94 -28.23 -14.85
N LYS A 266 -19.70 -28.75 -14.73
CA LYS A 266 -19.43 -29.97 -13.93
C LYS A 266 -18.11 -30.07 -13.15
N VAL A 267 -17.42 -28.96 -12.83
CA VAL A 267 -16.39 -28.97 -11.78
C VAL A 267 -16.63 -27.82 -10.80
N LEU A 268 -17.38 -28.13 -9.74
CA LEU A 268 -17.68 -27.22 -8.65
C LEU A 268 -16.46 -27.01 -7.74
N ALA A 269 -16.24 -25.73 -7.41
CA ALA A 269 -15.39 -25.15 -6.36
C ALA A 269 -13.89 -24.95 -6.66
N VAL A 270 -13.55 -23.97 -7.50
CA VAL A 270 -12.28 -23.22 -7.38
C VAL A 270 -12.59 -21.82 -6.88
N SER A 271 -12.10 -21.55 -5.67
CA SER A 271 -12.32 -20.37 -4.85
C SER A 271 -11.87 -19.07 -5.52
N VAL A 272 -12.82 -18.27 -6.00
CA VAL A 272 -12.66 -16.81 -6.00
C VAL A 272 -12.52 -16.42 -4.53
N ASN A 273 -11.34 -15.97 -4.12
CA ASN A 273 -11.10 -15.56 -2.74
C ASN A 273 -11.79 -14.21 -2.50
N HIS A 274 -13.12 -14.25 -2.42
CA HIS A 274 -13.95 -13.10 -2.14
C HIS A 274 -13.55 -12.60 -0.75
N LYS A 275 -13.00 -11.39 -0.68
CA LYS A 275 -12.72 -10.71 0.60
C LYS A 275 -13.96 -10.84 1.50
N PRO A 276 -13.82 -11.04 2.82
CA PRO A 276 -15.00 -11.08 3.68
C PRO A 276 -15.77 -9.76 3.58
N ILE A 277 -17.10 -9.85 3.59
CA ILE A 277 -17.98 -8.68 3.66
C ILE A 277 -17.77 -8.01 5.01
N LYS A 278 -17.65 -6.69 4.98
CA LYS A 278 -17.55 -5.85 6.18
C LYS A 278 -18.83 -5.04 6.42
N VAL A 279 -19.52 -4.67 5.36
CA VAL A 279 -20.75 -3.86 5.42
C VAL A 279 -21.83 -4.50 4.56
N LEU A 280 -23.03 -4.70 5.13
CA LEU A 280 -24.23 -5.06 4.39
C LEU A 280 -25.17 -3.85 4.35
N ILE A 281 -25.49 -3.40 3.15
CA ILE A 281 -26.39 -2.28 2.89
C ILE A 281 -27.74 -2.84 2.45
N TRP A 282 -28.77 -2.46 3.18
CA TRP A 282 -30.14 -2.91 2.95
C TRP A 282 -30.95 -1.81 2.24
N ASP A 283 -31.72 -2.21 1.24
CA ASP A 283 -32.98 -1.52 0.97
C ASP A 283 -34.07 -1.91 1.98
N LEU A 284 -35.15 -1.14 2.04
CA LEU A 284 -36.22 -1.29 3.02
C LEU A 284 -37.50 -1.87 2.42
N ASP A 285 -38.18 -1.11 1.57
CA ASP A 285 -39.46 -1.50 0.98
C ASP A 285 -39.30 -2.75 0.14
N ASN A 286 -40.19 -3.71 0.34
CA ASN A 286 -40.13 -5.06 -0.24
C ASN A 286 -38.80 -5.83 -0.04
N THR A 287 -37.82 -5.29 0.69
CA THR A 287 -36.52 -5.92 0.93
C THR A 287 -36.37 -6.32 2.39
N LEU A 288 -36.30 -5.35 3.32
CA LEU A 288 -36.23 -5.62 4.76
C LEU A 288 -37.60 -6.01 5.32
N TRP A 289 -38.64 -5.34 4.85
CA TRP A 289 -40.04 -5.66 5.13
C TRP A 289 -40.81 -5.92 3.83
N LYS A 290 -42.01 -6.49 3.96
CA LYS A 290 -42.98 -6.59 2.87
C LYS A 290 -43.88 -5.36 2.88
N GLY A 291 -44.19 -4.84 1.70
CA GLY A 291 -44.98 -3.62 1.52
C GLY A 291 -44.12 -2.38 1.31
N VAL A 292 -44.79 -1.30 0.94
CA VAL A 292 -44.20 0.03 0.70
C VAL A 292 -44.68 0.97 1.79
N LEU A 293 -43.78 1.49 2.62
CA LEU A 293 -44.15 2.26 3.81
C LEU A 293 -45.03 3.49 3.50
N VAL A 294 -44.82 4.12 2.34
CA VAL A 294 -45.60 5.27 1.90
C VAL A 294 -47.05 4.89 1.58
N GLU A 295 -47.27 3.71 1.01
CA GLU A 295 -48.58 3.25 0.49
C GLU A 295 -49.37 2.48 1.55
N ASP A 296 -48.71 1.52 2.22
CA ASP A 296 -49.35 0.59 3.15
C ASP A 296 -49.40 1.11 4.59
N GLY A 297 -48.62 2.16 4.88
CA GLY A 297 -48.47 2.71 6.22
C GLY A 297 -47.76 1.77 7.20
N GLU A 298 -47.52 2.27 8.41
CA GLU A 298 -46.72 1.61 9.44
C GLU A 298 -47.32 0.28 9.91
N SER A 299 -48.65 0.13 9.84
CA SER A 299 -49.35 -1.12 10.19
C SER A 299 -49.40 -2.14 9.05
N GLY A 300 -49.20 -1.68 7.81
CA GLY A 300 -49.25 -2.50 6.60
C GLY A 300 -47.90 -3.10 6.21
N VAL A 301 -46.79 -2.47 6.61
CA VAL A 301 -45.44 -3.04 6.42
C VAL A 301 -45.08 -4.02 7.53
N GLN A 302 -44.56 -5.20 7.14
CA GLN A 302 -44.17 -6.24 8.09
C GLN A 302 -42.77 -6.75 7.78
N LEU A 303 -41.90 -6.78 8.79
CA LEU A 303 -40.55 -7.33 8.65
C LEU A 303 -40.59 -8.74 8.06
N ARG A 304 -39.66 -9.03 7.14
CA ARG A 304 -39.51 -10.38 6.61
C ARG A 304 -39.10 -11.33 7.74
N GLN A 305 -39.64 -12.56 7.69
CA GLN A 305 -39.42 -13.56 8.74
C GLN A 305 -37.92 -13.85 8.91
N GLY A 306 -37.42 -13.81 10.15
CA GLY A 306 -36.01 -14.15 10.44
C GLY A 306 -34.99 -13.04 10.16
N VAL A 307 -35.41 -11.90 9.60
CA VAL A 307 -34.49 -10.82 9.18
C VAL A 307 -33.78 -10.16 10.38
N VAL A 308 -34.46 -10.07 11.52
CA VAL A 308 -33.91 -9.47 12.74
C VAL A 308 -32.79 -10.36 13.30
N GLU A 309 -32.99 -11.66 13.32
CA GLU A 309 -32.01 -12.65 13.73
C GLU A 309 -30.78 -12.63 12.82
N ILE A 310 -30.99 -12.46 11.51
CA ILE A 310 -29.92 -12.32 10.52
C ILE A 310 -29.08 -11.07 10.80
N ILE A 311 -29.70 -9.90 10.98
CA ILE A 311 -29.01 -8.64 11.28
C ILE A 311 -28.16 -8.79 12.55
N LYS A 312 -28.73 -9.35 13.62
CA LYS A 312 -28.02 -9.58 14.89
C LYS A 312 -26.86 -10.58 14.74
N THR A 313 -27.05 -11.62 13.94
CA THR A 313 -26.00 -12.62 13.68
C THR A 313 -24.84 -12.02 12.90
N LEU A 314 -25.13 -11.20 11.88
CA LEU A 314 -24.12 -10.49 11.12
C LEU A 314 -23.37 -9.46 11.99
N ASP A 315 -24.09 -8.72 12.83
CA ASP A 315 -23.49 -7.79 13.79
C ASP A 315 -22.53 -8.50 14.76
N ALA A 316 -22.94 -9.64 15.32
CA ALA A 316 -22.11 -10.47 16.19
C ALA A 316 -20.84 -11.00 15.50
N ARG A 317 -20.87 -11.18 14.17
CA ARG A 317 -19.71 -11.56 13.35
C ARG A 317 -18.83 -10.36 12.96
N GLY A 318 -19.18 -9.14 13.38
CA GLY A 318 -18.47 -7.90 13.05
C GLY A 318 -18.74 -7.39 11.64
N ILE A 319 -19.90 -7.74 11.07
CA ILE A 319 -20.42 -7.19 9.83
C ILE A 319 -21.45 -6.13 10.19
N VAL A 320 -21.16 -4.88 9.84
CA VAL A 320 -22.03 -3.75 10.19
C VAL A 320 -23.11 -3.56 9.13
N ASN A 321 -24.31 -3.16 9.58
CA ASN A 321 -25.45 -2.96 8.70
C ASN A 321 -25.64 -1.46 8.43
N SER A 322 -26.10 -1.13 7.23
CA SER A 322 -26.46 0.23 6.80
C SER A 322 -27.69 0.19 5.90
N ILE A 323 -28.25 1.35 5.55
CA ILE A 323 -29.45 1.48 4.72
C ILE A 323 -29.13 2.37 3.52
N ALA A 324 -29.57 1.95 2.33
CA ALA A 324 -29.67 2.80 1.15
C ALA A 324 -31.08 2.66 0.56
N SER A 325 -31.98 3.56 0.94
CA SER A 325 -33.40 3.47 0.57
C SER A 325 -33.98 4.79 0.12
N LYS A 326 -34.89 4.71 -0.85
CA LYS A 326 -35.61 5.86 -1.41
C LYS A 326 -36.88 6.11 -0.62
N ASN A 327 -36.76 6.85 0.48
CA ASN A 327 -37.84 7.06 1.44
C ASN A 327 -37.71 8.40 2.19
N ASP A 328 -38.72 8.74 2.99
CA ASP A 328 -38.62 9.80 4.00
C ASP A 328 -37.85 9.32 5.23
N HIS A 329 -36.74 9.99 5.54
CA HIS A 329 -35.86 9.61 6.64
C HIS A 329 -36.57 9.57 7.99
N ASN A 330 -37.35 10.60 8.32
CA ASN A 330 -37.94 10.73 9.65
C ASN A 330 -39.00 9.65 9.90
N ARG A 331 -39.83 9.37 8.90
CA ARG A 331 -40.86 8.33 8.96
C ARG A 331 -40.26 6.94 9.07
N VAL A 332 -39.26 6.63 8.23
CA VAL A 332 -38.53 5.35 8.29
C VAL A 332 -37.85 5.18 9.64
N TRP A 333 -37.15 6.20 10.13
CA TRP A 333 -36.39 6.10 11.38
C TRP A 333 -37.32 5.90 12.57
N ALA A 334 -38.46 6.61 12.62
CA ALA A 334 -39.48 6.38 13.64
C ALA A 334 -40.01 4.94 13.61
N HIS A 335 -40.27 4.40 12.42
CA HIS A 335 -40.75 3.02 12.28
C HIS A 335 -39.69 1.98 12.69
N LEU A 336 -38.43 2.13 12.28
CA LEU A 336 -37.32 1.27 12.70
C LEU A 336 -37.10 1.27 14.23
N ASN A 337 -37.36 2.40 14.90
CA ASN A 337 -37.33 2.50 16.35
C ASN A 337 -38.48 1.71 17.00
N THR A 338 -39.70 1.81 16.47
CA THR A 338 -40.85 1.01 16.94
C THR A 338 -40.60 -0.49 16.77
N LEU A 339 -39.89 -0.87 15.70
CA LEU A 339 -39.47 -2.25 15.45
C LEU A 339 -38.27 -2.71 16.30
N GLY A 340 -37.61 -1.80 17.03
CA GLY A 340 -36.49 -2.11 17.92
C GLY A 340 -35.19 -2.51 17.20
N ILE A 341 -35.00 -2.08 15.94
CA ILE A 341 -33.83 -2.45 15.12
C ILE A 341 -33.03 -1.26 14.60
N ALA A 342 -33.46 -0.02 14.85
CA ALA A 342 -32.78 1.19 14.39
C ALA A 342 -31.28 1.23 14.78
N GLU A 343 -30.93 0.77 15.98
CA GLU A 343 -29.56 0.79 16.51
C GLU A 343 -28.56 -0.10 15.75
N TYR A 344 -29.03 -0.99 14.88
CA TYR A 344 -28.17 -1.87 14.08
C TYR A 344 -27.69 -1.21 12.78
N PHE A 345 -28.34 -0.12 12.36
CA PHE A 345 -28.04 0.55 11.09
C PHE A 345 -27.21 1.82 11.30
N ILE A 346 -26.01 1.82 10.73
CA ILE A 346 -25.03 2.89 10.89
C ILE A 346 -24.76 3.57 9.54
N PHE A 347 -24.61 4.90 9.55
CA PHE A 347 -24.45 5.74 8.35
C PHE A 347 -25.55 5.57 7.29
N SER A 348 -26.80 5.36 7.71
CA SER A 348 -27.95 5.17 6.82
C SER A 348 -28.19 6.36 5.88
N GLU A 349 -28.39 6.07 4.59
CA GLU A 349 -28.73 7.02 3.54
C GLU A 349 -30.19 6.78 3.10
N ILE A 350 -31.12 7.58 3.64
CA ILE A 350 -32.55 7.48 3.36
C ILE A 350 -33.02 8.78 2.70
N HIS A 351 -33.12 8.77 1.37
CA HIS A 351 -33.49 9.95 0.56
C HIS A 351 -33.71 9.54 -0.91
N TRP A 352 -34.13 10.47 -1.77
CA TRP A 352 -34.45 10.19 -3.17
C TRP A 352 -33.28 10.22 -4.20
N GLN A 353 -32.03 10.42 -3.76
CA GLN A 353 -30.86 10.37 -4.67
C GLN A 353 -30.52 8.92 -5.13
N PRO A 354 -29.70 8.74 -6.18
CA PRO A 354 -29.31 7.41 -6.67
C PRO A 354 -28.61 6.55 -5.62
N LYS A 355 -28.90 5.23 -5.61
CA LYS A 355 -28.37 4.31 -4.59
C LYS A 355 -26.87 4.05 -4.74
N SER A 356 -26.33 4.06 -5.96
CA SER A 356 -24.87 4.05 -6.18
C SER A 356 -24.15 5.15 -5.39
N GLN A 357 -24.67 6.38 -5.41
CA GLN A 357 -24.08 7.51 -4.67
C GLN A 357 -24.24 7.35 -3.16
N SER A 358 -25.38 6.83 -2.69
CA SER A 358 -25.55 6.46 -1.28
C SER A 358 -24.50 5.43 -0.85
N ILE A 359 -24.28 4.39 -1.63
CA ILE A 359 -23.30 3.33 -1.35
C ILE A 359 -21.88 3.90 -1.33
N GLN A 360 -21.54 4.80 -2.24
CA GLN A 360 -20.25 5.51 -2.24
C GLN A 360 -20.05 6.31 -0.94
N ARG A 361 -21.05 7.10 -0.52
CA ARG A 361 -20.99 7.87 0.74
C ARG A 361 -20.90 6.95 1.96
N ILE A 362 -21.65 5.85 1.97
CA ILE A 362 -21.58 4.82 3.01
C ILE A 362 -20.16 4.22 3.08
N ALA A 363 -19.56 3.89 1.94
CA ALA A 363 -18.20 3.35 1.86
C ALA A 363 -17.16 4.34 2.44
N GLU A 364 -17.27 5.62 2.10
CA GLU A 364 -16.43 6.70 2.62
C GLU A 364 -16.62 6.91 4.13
N ASN A 365 -17.86 6.92 4.60
CA ASN A 365 -18.19 7.10 6.02
C ASN A 365 -17.64 5.94 6.89
N PHE A 366 -17.77 4.70 6.42
CA PHE A 366 -17.16 3.53 7.07
C PHE A 366 -15.64 3.43 6.82
N ASN A 367 -15.10 4.18 5.86
CA ASN A 367 -13.72 4.12 5.37
C ASN A 367 -13.32 2.68 4.97
N VAL A 368 -14.18 2.02 4.18
CA VAL A 368 -13.97 0.66 3.68
C VAL A 368 -13.91 0.63 2.16
N ALA A 369 -13.18 -0.33 1.62
CA ALA A 369 -13.16 -0.55 0.18
C ALA A 369 -14.54 -1.06 -0.31
N ILE A 370 -14.99 -0.55 -1.45
CA ILE A 370 -16.28 -0.88 -2.07
C ILE A 370 -16.45 -2.39 -2.33
N ASP A 371 -15.35 -3.11 -2.59
CA ASP A 371 -15.35 -4.56 -2.81
C ASP A 371 -15.61 -5.40 -1.53
N THR A 372 -15.66 -4.76 -0.35
CA THR A 372 -16.05 -5.37 0.92
C THR A 372 -17.50 -5.07 1.31
N ILE A 373 -18.26 -4.43 0.42
CA ILE A 373 -19.66 -4.06 0.61
C ILE A 373 -20.57 -5.05 -0.12
N ALA A 374 -21.63 -5.45 0.56
CA ALA A 374 -22.77 -6.13 -0.04
C ALA A 374 -23.98 -5.20 -0.05
N PHE A 375 -24.80 -5.31 -1.08
CA PHE A 375 -26.04 -4.56 -1.23
C PHE A 375 -27.18 -5.50 -1.58
N ILE A 376 -28.29 -5.41 -0.86
CA ILE A 376 -29.50 -6.21 -1.06
C ILE A 376 -30.70 -5.31 -1.35
N ASP A 377 -31.45 -5.63 -2.40
CA ASP A 377 -32.55 -4.82 -2.93
C ASP A 377 -33.50 -5.69 -3.76
N ASP A 378 -34.80 -5.39 -3.78
CA ASP A 378 -35.84 -6.10 -4.54
C ASP A 378 -35.91 -5.63 -6.01
N SER A 379 -35.58 -4.37 -6.26
CA SER A 379 -35.63 -3.72 -7.57
C SER A 379 -34.44 -4.13 -8.43
N ALA A 380 -34.74 -4.82 -9.54
CA ALA A 380 -33.73 -5.13 -10.55
C ALA A 380 -33.08 -3.87 -11.16
N PHE A 381 -33.82 -2.77 -11.22
CA PHE A 381 -33.31 -1.50 -11.72
C PHE A 381 -32.22 -0.93 -10.80
N GLU A 382 -32.50 -0.82 -9.49
CA GLU A 382 -31.53 -0.30 -8.52
C GLU A 382 -30.31 -1.22 -8.41
N ARG A 383 -30.51 -2.55 -8.41
CA ARG A 383 -29.42 -3.54 -8.44
C ARG A 383 -28.50 -3.35 -9.66
N ASN A 384 -29.08 -3.12 -10.84
CA ASN A 384 -28.30 -2.92 -12.06
C ASN A 384 -27.61 -1.55 -12.10
N GLU A 385 -28.24 -0.51 -11.56
CA GLU A 385 -27.65 0.83 -11.42
C GLU A 385 -26.38 0.79 -10.56
N VAL A 386 -26.47 0.17 -9.38
CA VAL A 386 -25.33 -0.03 -8.49
C VAL A 386 -24.27 -0.90 -9.15
N LYS A 387 -24.65 -2.00 -9.81
CA LYS A 387 -23.70 -2.90 -10.49
C LYS A 387 -22.96 -2.22 -11.65
N ALA A 388 -23.61 -1.29 -12.36
CA ALA A 388 -23.01 -0.56 -13.47
C ALA A 388 -21.97 0.45 -12.99
N ILE A 389 -22.24 1.15 -11.88
CA ILE A 389 -21.37 2.21 -11.35
C ILE A 389 -20.29 1.63 -10.42
N HIS A 390 -20.65 0.62 -9.63
CA HIS A 390 -19.80 -0.04 -8.65
C HIS A 390 -19.82 -1.57 -8.83
N PRO A 391 -19.21 -2.11 -9.90
CA PRO A 391 -19.23 -3.54 -10.21
C PRO A 391 -18.58 -4.42 -9.13
N GLN A 392 -17.82 -3.83 -8.19
CA GLN A 392 -17.21 -4.53 -7.06
C GLN A 392 -18.18 -4.78 -5.89
N VAL A 393 -19.31 -4.06 -5.81
CA VAL A 393 -20.32 -4.28 -4.76
C VAL A 393 -20.98 -5.64 -5.00
N ARG A 394 -21.06 -6.47 -3.95
CA ARG A 394 -21.76 -7.75 -4.02
C ARG A 394 -23.26 -7.53 -3.96
N ILE A 395 -23.93 -7.76 -5.08
CA ILE A 395 -25.37 -7.53 -5.22
C ILE A 395 -26.14 -8.82 -4.91
N PHE A 396 -27.10 -8.73 -4.00
CA PHE A 396 -28.04 -9.79 -3.64
C PHE A 396 -29.46 -9.38 -3.99
N LYS A 397 -30.29 -10.35 -4.35
CA LYS A 397 -31.74 -10.12 -4.48
C LYS A 397 -32.37 -10.16 -3.09
N ASP A 398 -33.49 -9.46 -2.90
CA ASP A 398 -34.27 -9.44 -1.66
C ASP A 398 -34.55 -10.83 -1.09
N ASP A 399 -34.78 -11.83 -1.94
CA ASP A 399 -35.04 -13.20 -1.52
C ASP A 399 -33.79 -13.92 -1.01
N ASP A 400 -32.57 -13.44 -1.25
CA ASP A 400 -31.33 -14.12 -0.83
C ASP A 400 -31.01 -13.90 0.66
N TYR A 401 -31.72 -13.00 1.35
CA TYR A 401 -31.40 -12.56 2.71
C TYR A 401 -31.20 -13.72 3.70
N PHE A 402 -32.01 -14.77 3.61
CA PHE A 402 -31.95 -15.91 4.53
C PHE A 402 -30.70 -16.77 4.39
N ARG A 403 -30.05 -16.74 3.22
CA ARG A 403 -28.82 -17.51 2.95
C ARG A 403 -27.56 -16.73 3.28
N LEU A 404 -27.66 -15.41 3.52
CA LEU A 404 -26.48 -14.56 3.70
C LEU A 404 -25.59 -15.06 4.84
N ILE A 405 -26.18 -15.49 5.95
CA ILE A 405 -25.45 -16.00 7.12
C ILE A 405 -24.73 -17.34 6.88
N ASP A 406 -25.08 -18.08 5.82
CA ASP A 406 -24.45 -19.36 5.48
C ASP A 406 -23.30 -19.18 4.49
N LEU A 407 -23.20 -18.01 3.85
CA LEU A 407 -22.13 -17.72 2.91
C LEU A 407 -20.82 -17.46 3.65
N THR A 408 -19.74 -18.09 3.17
CA THR A 408 -18.38 -17.97 3.73
C THR A 408 -17.90 -16.51 3.80
N VAL A 409 -18.33 -15.68 2.86
CA VAL A 409 -17.99 -14.25 2.82
C VAL A 409 -18.62 -13.43 3.93
N PHE A 410 -19.72 -13.90 4.54
CA PHE A 410 -20.36 -13.29 5.71
C PHE A 410 -19.98 -14.01 7.02
N ASN A 411 -18.92 -14.82 7.00
CA ASN A 411 -18.42 -15.55 8.17
C ASN A 411 -16.89 -15.36 8.36
N PRO A 412 -16.40 -14.13 8.57
CA PRO A 412 -14.99 -13.89 8.85
C PRO A 412 -14.57 -14.55 10.17
N GLN A 413 -13.33 -15.08 10.24
CA GLN A 413 -12.79 -15.62 11.49
C GLN A 413 -12.80 -14.53 12.58
N THR A 414 -13.58 -14.74 13.63
CA THR A 414 -13.87 -13.75 14.66
C THR A 414 -12.75 -13.68 15.70
N SER A 415 -12.14 -12.50 15.87
CA SER A 415 -11.48 -12.14 17.13
C SER A 415 -12.53 -11.53 18.07
N VAL A 416 -12.25 -11.52 19.37
CA VAL A 416 -13.11 -10.89 20.40
C VAL A 416 -13.40 -9.40 20.10
N GLU A 417 -12.53 -8.77 19.29
CA GLU A 417 -12.60 -7.37 18.87
C GLU A 417 -13.65 -7.13 17.76
N SER A 418 -14.02 -8.15 16.97
CA SER A 418 -14.96 -8.02 15.85
C SER A 418 -16.38 -7.64 16.30
N GLY A 419 -16.83 -8.11 17.46
CA GLY A 419 -18.16 -7.80 17.99
C GLY A 419 -18.33 -6.36 18.49
N LEU A 420 -17.24 -5.62 18.66
CA LEU A 420 -17.26 -4.21 19.08
C LEU A 420 -17.33 -3.24 17.89
N ARG A 421 -17.23 -3.73 16.64
CA ARG A 421 -17.14 -2.89 15.44
C ARG A 421 -18.33 -1.93 15.27
N ARG A 422 -19.56 -2.37 15.56
CA ARG A 422 -20.73 -1.49 15.54
C ARG A 422 -20.62 -0.36 16.56
N SER A 423 -20.16 -0.63 17.78
CA SER A 423 -20.00 0.40 18.81
C SER A 423 -18.98 1.48 18.43
N PHE A 424 -17.89 1.10 17.74
CA PHE A 424 -16.92 2.06 17.20
C PHE A 424 -17.52 2.95 16.11
N TYR A 425 -18.24 2.36 15.15
CA TYR A 425 -18.87 3.14 14.08
C TYR A 425 -20.07 3.95 14.55
N ALA A 426 -20.83 3.48 15.55
CA ALA A 426 -21.89 4.26 16.18
C ALA A 426 -21.32 5.51 16.88
N ALA A 427 -20.19 5.37 17.59
CA ALA A 427 -19.48 6.50 18.16
C ALA A 427 -18.94 7.45 17.06
N GLN A 428 -18.51 6.92 15.92
CA GLN A 428 -18.10 7.73 14.76
C GLN A 428 -19.28 8.43 14.08
N GLN A 429 -20.44 7.78 13.96
CA GLN A 429 -21.66 8.36 13.40
C GLN A 429 -22.16 9.48 14.30
N GLN A 430 -22.18 9.29 15.62
CA GLN A 430 -22.48 10.38 16.55
C GLN A 430 -21.52 11.57 16.34
N ARG A 431 -20.24 11.32 16.05
CA ARG A 431 -19.28 12.40 15.70
C ARG A 431 -19.58 13.05 14.35
N SER A 432 -20.03 12.29 13.35
CA SER A 432 -20.37 12.82 12.03
C SER A 432 -21.71 13.55 11.98
N THR A 433 -22.69 13.15 12.79
CA THR A 433 -23.98 13.84 12.94
C THR A 433 -23.81 15.15 13.72
N VAL A 434 -22.87 15.19 14.68
CA VAL A 434 -22.39 16.45 15.23
C VAL A 434 -21.65 17.26 14.14
N ARG A 435 -20.86 16.63 13.26
CA ARG A 435 -20.16 17.30 12.16
C ARG A 435 -21.11 17.93 11.12
N SER A 436 -22.21 17.28 10.75
CA SER A 436 -23.22 17.84 9.83
C SER A 436 -24.16 18.86 10.48
N GLY A 437 -24.11 19.03 11.80
CA GLY A 437 -24.64 20.21 12.49
C GLY A 437 -23.70 21.42 12.42
N PHE A 438 -22.49 21.26 11.89
CA PHE A 438 -21.41 22.25 11.89
C PHE A 438 -20.74 22.35 10.50
N ASP A 439 -21.53 22.55 9.45
CA ASP A 439 -21.05 22.78 8.06
C ASP A 439 -20.39 24.17 7.85
N GLY A 440 -19.65 24.66 8.84
CA GLY A 440 -18.82 25.86 8.74
C GLY A 440 -17.58 25.85 9.64
N GLN A 441 -17.30 24.74 10.32
CA GLN A 441 -16.49 24.78 11.53
C GLN A 441 -15.65 23.50 11.74
N TYR A 442 -14.91 23.09 10.68
CA TYR A 442 -13.87 22.05 10.77
C TYR A 442 -12.89 22.30 11.94
N PHE A 443 -12.58 23.57 12.21
CA PHE A 443 -11.76 23.97 13.36
C PHE A 443 -12.45 23.71 14.70
N ASP A 444 -13.76 23.92 14.82
CA ASP A 444 -14.47 23.62 16.06
C ASP A 444 -14.59 22.11 16.32
N PHE A 445 -14.55 21.27 15.27
CA PHE A 445 -14.40 19.83 15.45
C PHE A 445 -13.01 19.44 16.00
N ILE A 446 -11.93 20.03 15.48
CA ILE A 446 -10.59 19.79 16.03
C ILE A 446 -10.55 20.23 17.49
N LYS A 447 -11.08 21.42 17.78
CA LYS A 447 -11.19 21.97 19.13
C LYS A 447 -11.99 21.05 20.06
N ALA A 448 -13.13 20.53 19.60
CA ALA A 448 -13.97 19.62 20.35
C ALA A 448 -13.38 18.20 20.48
N SER A 449 -12.40 17.83 19.67
CA SER A 449 -11.70 16.54 19.77
C SER A 449 -10.71 16.49 20.92
N HIS A 450 -10.36 17.65 21.50
CA HIS A 450 -9.42 17.79 22.61
C HIS A 450 -8.11 17.05 22.34
N ILE A 451 -7.50 17.34 21.17
CA ILE A 451 -6.21 16.76 20.84
C ILE A 451 -5.15 17.37 21.76
N GLU A 452 -4.44 16.50 22.46
CA GLU A 452 -3.32 16.83 23.34
C GLU A 452 -2.02 16.31 22.71
N LEU A 453 -1.12 17.23 22.38
CA LEU A 453 0.23 16.94 21.91
C LEU A 453 1.19 17.05 23.09
N SER A 454 1.94 16.00 23.38
CA SER A 454 3.03 16.03 24.35
C SER A 454 4.37 16.10 23.63
N VAL A 455 5.21 17.04 24.04
CA VAL A 455 6.55 17.25 23.49
C VAL A 455 7.58 16.98 24.59
N GLY A 456 8.56 16.14 24.29
CA GLY A 456 9.67 15.83 25.19
C GLY A 456 11.02 15.84 24.47
N LEU A 457 12.10 15.91 25.24
CA LEU A 457 13.44 15.64 24.71
C LEU A 457 13.60 14.14 24.47
N ALA A 458 14.14 13.77 23.31
CA ALA A 458 14.47 12.39 23.01
C ALA A 458 15.60 11.93 23.94
N GLN A 459 15.44 10.74 24.50
CA GLN A 459 16.46 10.05 25.27
C GLN A 459 16.81 8.75 24.54
N LEU A 460 17.91 8.10 24.92
CA LEU A 460 18.32 6.82 24.32
C LEU A 460 17.23 5.73 24.45
N SER A 461 16.39 5.79 25.49
CA SER A 461 15.22 4.92 25.64
C SER A 461 14.14 5.11 24.57
N SER A 462 14.15 6.25 23.89
CA SER A 462 13.22 6.59 22.80
C SER A 462 13.83 6.33 21.41
N LEU A 463 15.11 5.92 21.34
CA LEU A 463 15.87 5.78 20.10
C LEU A 463 15.16 4.87 19.09
N ASP A 464 14.66 3.71 19.53
CA ASP A 464 14.00 2.75 18.63
C ASP A 464 12.73 3.32 18.00
N ARG A 465 11.91 4.03 18.79
CA ARG A 465 10.68 4.66 18.31
C ARG A 465 10.95 5.84 17.38
N VAL A 466 11.97 6.64 17.70
CA VAL A 466 12.43 7.76 16.86
C VAL A 466 12.98 7.23 15.54
N HIS A 467 13.83 6.19 15.59
CA HIS A 467 14.38 5.54 14.41
C HIS A 467 13.27 4.93 13.53
N GLU A 468 12.33 4.19 14.11
CA GLU A 468 11.18 3.62 13.39
C GLU A 468 10.39 4.72 12.65
N LEU A 469 10.07 5.83 13.33
CA LEU A 469 9.35 6.95 12.73
C LEU A 469 10.14 7.58 11.58
N VAL A 470 11.43 7.83 11.78
CA VAL A 470 12.33 8.42 10.78
C VAL A 470 12.42 7.53 9.53
N GLN A 471 12.40 6.21 9.67
CA GLN A 471 12.44 5.28 8.54
C GLN A 471 11.09 5.19 7.80
N ARG A 472 9.97 5.25 8.51
CA ARG A 472 8.61 5.08 7.93
C ARG A 472 8.04 6.35 7.30
N THR A 473 8.51 7.53 7.70
CA THR A 473 7.90 8.82 7.31
C THR A 473 8.39 9.30 5.95
N ASN A 474 7.52 9.28 4.93
CA ASN A 474 7.86 9.69 3.56
C ASN A 474 7.13 10.96 3.08
N GLN A 475 5.88 11.18 3.49
CA GLN A 475 5.05 12.30 3.00
C GLN A 475 5.21 13.59 3.82
N MET A 476 5.59 13.45 5.09
CA MET A 476 5.76 14.56 6.04
C MET A 476 7.18 14.54 6.63
N ASN A 477 8.19 14.32 5.79
CA ASN A 477 9.62 14.48 6.14
C ASN A 477 10.14 15.74 5.44
N PHE A 478 10.56 16.72 6.22
CA PHE A 478 10.90 18.05 5.71
C PHE A 478 12.31 18.08 5.10
N SER A 479 13.29 17.35 5.64
CA SER A 479 14.67 17.37 5.14
C SER A 479 14.97 16.28 4.09
N ALA A 480 14.07 15.30 3.95
CA ALA A 480 14.26 14.04 3.23
C ALA A 480 15.48 13.22 3.72
N THR A 481 15.97 13.51 4.93
CA THR A 481 17.06 12.79 5.57
C THR A 481 16.54 11.52 6.22
N ARG A 482 17.36 10.47 6.17
CA ARG A 482 17.17 9.23 6.93
C ARG A 482 18.34 9.13 7.89
N TYR A 483 18.05 9.19 9.17
CA TYR A 483 19.06 8.98 10.20
C TYR A 483 19.09 7.51 10.56
N ASP A 484 20.28 6.93 10.55
CA ASP A 484 20.53 5.65 11.19
C ASP A 484 20.57 5.80 12.72
N ARG A 485 20.66 4.66 13.42
CA ARG A 485 20.69 4.64 14.88
C ARG A 485 21.91 5.35 15.46
N ASP A 486 23.07 5.21 14.85
CA ASP A 486 24.31 5.80 15.35
C ASP A 486 24.25 7.32 15.25
N ARG A 487 23.79 7.84 14.11
CA ARG A 487 23.60 9.27 13.91
C ARG A 487 22.51 9.85 14.81
N LEU A 488 21.40 9.15 15.03
CA LEU A 488 20.39 9.58 16.01
C LEU A 488 20.94 9.58 17.43
N THR A 489 21.76 8.59 17.78
CA THR A 489 22.43 8.50 19.08
C THR A 489 23.38 9.68 19.28
N GLU A 490 24.17 10.03 18.26
CA GLU A 490 25.01 11.23 18.27
C GLU A 490 24.17 12.49 18.47
N LEU A 491 23.09 12.66 17.71
CA LEU A 491 22.22 13.85 17.78
C LEU A 491 21.44 13.96 19.10
N ILE A 492 21.13 12.83 19.75
CA ILE A 492 20.49 12.80 21.07
C ILE A 492 21.49 13.18 22.17
N ASN A 493 22.77 12.82 22.01
CA ASN A 493 23.81 13.07 23.00
C ASN A 493 24.54 14.41 22.80
N ASP A 494 24.39 15.05 21.64
CA ASP A 494 25.05 16.32 21.33
C ASP A 494 24.39 17.47 22.10
N PRO A 495 25.12 18.17 22.99
CA PRO A 495 24.56 19.28 23.77
C PRO A 495 24.17 20.49 22.92
N LEU A 496 24.65 20.59 21.67
CA LEU A 496 24.33 21.66 20.74
C LEU A 496 23.10 21.36 19.87
N VAL A 497 22.54 20.14 20.00
CA VAL A 497 21.38 19.69 19.25
C VAL A 497 20.25 19.33 20.21
N ALA A 498 19.09 19.97 20.02
CA ALA A 498 17.87 19.53 20.68
C ALA A 498 17.12 18.57 19.76
N THR A 499 17.07 17.29 20.14
CA THR A 499 16.21 16.29 19.49
C THR A 499 14.92 16.16 20.28
N LEU A 500 13.81 16.62 19.69
CA LEU A 500 12.47 16.55 20.27
C LEU A 500 11.69 15.36 19.71
N PHE A 501 10.88 14.78 20.59
CA PHE A 501 9.98 13.66 20.33
C PHE A 501 8.55 14.06 20.68
N LEU A 502 7.60 13.69 19.83
CA LEU A 502 6.20 14.10 19.94
C LEU A 502 5.27 12.88 20.03
N THR A 503 4.33 12.92 20.98
CA THR A 503 3.21 11.98 21.09
C THR A 503 1.89 12.72 21.11
N ALA A 504 0.82 12.13 20.58
CA ALA A 504 -0.50 12.76 20.59
C ALA A 504 -1.57 11.80 21.09
N LYS A 505 -2.58 12.34 21.75
CA LYS A 505 -3.82 11.65 22.12
C LYS A 505 -5.01 12.58 21.90
N ASP A 506 -6.20 12.04 21.80
CA ASP A 506 -7.45 12.81 21.80
C ASP A 506 -8.50 12.15 22.71
N LYS A 507 -9.72 12.70 22.74
CA LYS A 507 -10.81 12.13 23.57
C LYS A 507 -11.26 10.73 23.14
N PHE A 508 -10.72 10.18 22.06
CA PHE A 508 -11.08 8.90 21.46
C PHE A 508 -9.97 7.85 21.50
N GLY A 509 -8.72 8.22 21.80
CA GLY A 509 -7.61 7.29 21.96
C GLY A 509 -6.22 7.91 21.83
N ASP A 510 -5.18 7.08 21.95
CA ASP A 510 -3.77 7.47 21.81
C ASP A 510 -3.26 7.19 20.39
N TYR A 511 -2.52 8.13 19.81
CA TYR A 511 -1.91 8.00 18.48
C TYR A 511 -0.50 7.40 18.51
N GLY A 512 0.13 7.34 19.68
CA GLY A 512 1.51 6.94 19.91
C GLY A 512 2.51 8.04 19.53
N THR A 513 3.70 7.65 19.10
CA THR A 513 4.71 8.56 18.56
C THR A 513 4.28 9.11 17.22
N VAL A 514 4.16 10.43 17.13
CA VAL A 514 3.61 11.12 15.96
C VAL A 514 4.57 12.10 15.31
N GLY A 515 5.70 12.42 15.92
CA GLY A 515 6.65 13.36 15.33
C GLY A 515 8.05 13.32 15.96
N VAL A 516 9.01 13.82 15.19
CA VAL A 516 10.40 14.08 15.60
C VAL A 516 10.82 15.44 15.03
N CYS A 517 11.52 16.24 15.84
CA CYS A 517 12.08 17.52 15.41
C CYS A 517 13.53 17.62 15.89
N ILE A 518 14.44 18.00 15.02
CA ILE A 518 15.87 18.11 15.33
C ILE A 518 16.29 19.55 15.10
N ILE A 519 16.89 20.15 16.13
CA ILE A 519 17.17 21.58 16.18
C ILE A 519 18.65 21.79 16.49
N ASP A 520 19.34 22.50 15.63
CA ASP A 520 20.67 23.05 15.89
C ASP A 520 20.50 24.35 16.68
N ILE A 521 20.89 24.32 17.96
CA ILE A 521 20.68 25.43 18.91
C ILE A 521 21.58 26.62 18.52
N GLN A 522 22.83 26.35 18.12
CA GLN A 522 23.79 27.41 17.76
C GLN A 522 23.35 28.16 16.51
N ARG A 523 22.81 27.45 15.51
CA ARG A 523 22.29 28.05 14.27
C ARG A 523 20.88 28.59 14.40
N GLN A 524 20.23 28.38 15.54
CA GLN A 524 18.83 28.73 15.78
C GLN A 524 17.91 28.16 14.70
N ARG A 525 18.12 26.87 14.37
CA ARG A 525 17.59 26.28 13.14
C ARG A 525 17.07 24.86 13.36
N VAL A 526 15.84 24.62 12.94
CA VAL A 526 15.28 23.27 12.77
C VAL A 526 15.92 22.66 11.51
N ILE A 527 16.77 21.67 11.72
CA ILE A 527 17.46 20.95 10.64
C ILE A 527 16.62 19.81 10.09
N ASP A 528 15.71 19.27 10.91
CA ASP A 528 14.75 18.28 10.44
C ASP A 528 13.45 18.31 11.22
N LEU A 529 12.36 17.99 10.52
CA LEU A 529 11.02 17.90 11.06
C LEU A 529 10.26 16.78 10.36
N MET A 530 9.70 15.87 11.16
CA MET A 530 8.99 14.70 10.65
C MET A 530 7.69 14.47 11.42
N PHE A 531 6.63 14.11 10.70
CA PHE A 531 5.35 13.73 11.28
C PHE A 531 4.79 12.42 10.72
N SER A 532 4.13 11.65 11.56
CA SER A 532 3.37 10.45 11.17
C SER A 532 2.14 10.83 10.34
N CYS A 533 1.75 9.98 9.39
CA CYS A 533 0.50 10.12 8.64
C CYS A 533 -0.76 10.09 9.52
N ARG A 534 -0.67 9.63 10.77
CA ARG A 534 -1.80 9.55 11.72
C ARG A 534 -2.31 10.91 12.18
N ILE A 535 -1.46 11.94 12.17
CA ILE A 535 -1.84 13.30 12.59
C ILE A 535 -2.03 14.26 11.42
N GLN A 536 -1.86 13.76 10.19
CA GLN A 536 -2.04 14.55 8.98
C GLN A 536 -3.45 15.12 8.90
N SER A 537 -3.55 16.37 8.45
CA SER A 537 -4.82 17.11 8.34
C SER A 537 -5.55 17.23 9.69
N LYS A 538 -4.80 17.43 10.78
CA LYS A 538 -5.34 17.75 12.12
C LYS A 538 -4.73 19.03 12.72
N ARG A 539 -3.94 19.80 11.94
CA ARG A 539 -3.22 21.00 12.37
C ARG A 539 -2.22 20.80 13.51
N VAL A 540 -1.78 19.56 13.74
CA VAL A 540 -0.75 19.26 14.75
C VAL A 540 0.60 19.86 14.33
N GLU A 541 0.90 19.86 13.04
CA GLU A 541 2.07 20.49 12.44
C GLU A 541 2.07 22.02 12.57
N HIS A 542 0.91 22.67 12.41
CA HIS A 542 0.74 24.11 12.60
C HIS A 542 0.96 24.49 14.06
N ALA A 543 0.24 23.82 14.98
CA ALA A 543 0.33 24.08 16.41
C ALA A 543 1.75 23.83 16.94
N PHE A 544 2.44 22.79 16.46
CA PHE A 544 3.81 22.51 16.87
C PHE A 544 4.82 23.58 16.38
N LEU A 545 4.71 24.04 15.14
CA LEU A 545 5.58 25.10 14.61
C LEU A 545 5.32 26.46 15.28
N GLU A 546 4.07 26.78 15.63
CA GLU A 546 3.73 27.94 16.44
C GLU A 546 4.32 27.84 17.86
N TRP A 547 4.21 26.67 18.49
CA TRP A 547 4.86 26.42 19.78
C TRP A 547 6.39 26.52 19.71
N LEU A 548 7.02 26.08 18.61
CA LEU A 548 8.45 26.27 18.40
C LEU A 548 8.84 27.74 18.25
N LEU A 549 8.02 28.57 17.59
CA LEU A 549 8.24 30.02 17.48
C LEU A 549 8.17 30.69 18.85
N ASP A 550 7.20 30.31 19.68
CA ASP A 550 7.07 30.79 21.06
C ASP A 550 8.26 30.37 21.91
N THR A 551 8.67 29.10 21.80
CA THR A 551 9.82 28.57 22.54
C THR A 551 11.11 29.26 22.12
N ALA A 552 11.30 29.50 20.82
CA ALA A 552 12.44 30.26 20.29
C ALA A 552 12.43 31.72 20.78
N TYR A 553 11.27 32.38 20.80
CA TYR A 553 11.13 33.74 21.35
C TYR A 553 11.53 33.81 22.84
N LEU A 554 10.99 32.90 23.66
CA LEU A 554 11.31 32.81 25.09
C LEU A 554 12.79 32.48 25.35
N SER A 555 13.42 31.83 24.37
CA SER A 555 14.85 31.51 24.36
C SER A 555 15.74 32.66 23.84
N GLY A 556 15.16 33.83 23.54
CA GLY A 556 15.89 35.00 23.05
C GLY A 556 16.28 34.97 21.57
N TRP A 557 15.81 33.98 20.81
CA TRP A 557 16.07 33.91 19.37
C TRP A 557 15.29 35.01 18.67
N LYS A 558 15.87 35.64 17.64
CA LYS A 558 15.22 36.72 16.85
C LYS A 558 14.40 36.20 15.67
N ARG A 559 14.60 34.93 15.30
CA ARG A 559 13.94 34.26 14.19
C ARG A 559 14.06 32.76 14.38
N LEU A 560 13.08 32.02 13.89
CA LEU A 560 13.18 30.59 13.70
C LEU A 560 13.51 30.31 12.23
N GLN A 561 14.51 29.46 11.99
CA GLN A 561 14.82 28.95 10.66
C GLN A 561 14.47 27.47 10.57
N VAL A 562 13.96 27.04 9.42
CA VAL A 562 13.61 25.63 9.16
C VAL A 562 14.18 25.22 7.81
N GLU A 563 14.92 24.12 7.79
CA GLU A 563 15.40 23.50 6.56
C GLU A 563 14.32 22.62 5.92
N TYR A 564 14.16 22.77 4.61
CA TYR A 564 13.20 21.99 3.84
C TYR A 564 13.80 21.58 2.49
N LYS A 565 13.86 20.28 2.23
CA LYS A 565 14.35 19.71 0.98
C LYS A 565 13.17 19.16 0.18
N PRO A 566 12.72 19.85 -0.88
CA PRO A 566 11.59 19.41 -1.68
C PRO A 566 11.90 18.11 -2.41
N THR A 567 10.95 17.18 -2.37
CA THR A 567 10.94 15.92 -3.10
C THR A 567 9.56 15.68 -3.71
N ALA A 568 9.44 14.72 -4.62
CA ALA A 568 8.14 14.35 -5.19
C ALA A 568 7.14 13.82 -4.15
N LYS A 569 7.62 13.39 -2.97
CA LYS A 569 6.80 12.73 -1.94
C LYS A 569 6.36 13.67 -0.81
N ASN A 570 7.10 14.74 -0.51
CA ASN A 570 6.85 15.63 0.64
C ASN A 570 6.20 16.98 0.26
N SER A 571 5.67 17.13 -0.95
CA SER A 571 5.05 18.37 -1.43
C SER A 571 3.92 18.90 -0.54
N GLN A 572 3.19 18.02 0.13
CA GLN A 572 2.12 18.39 1.07
C GLN A 572 2.63 19.13 2.30
N SER A 573 3.84 18.83 2.76
CA SER A 573 4.45 19.49 3.92
C SER A 573 4.88 20.94 3.65
N ALA A 574 5.04 21.34 2.39
CA ALA A 574 5.38 22.72 2.05
C ALA A 574 4.25 23.72 2.37
N ALA A 575 3.00 23.27 2.43
CA ALA A 575 1.85 24.14 2.65
C ALA A 575 1.89 24.84 4.03
N VAL A 576 2.37 24.16 5.07
CA VAL A 576 2.43 24.72 6.43
C VAL A 576 3.29 25.98 6.52
N PHE A 577 4.35 26.06 5.70
CA PHE A 577 5.20 27.26 5.66
C PHE A 577 4.46 28.46 5.11
N SER A 578 3.64 28.25 4.07
CA SER A 578 2.80 29.31 3.51
C SER A 578 1.73 29.73 4.51
N ASP A 579 1.05 28.76 5.13
CA ASP A 579 -0.03 29.01 6.10
C ASP A 579 0.46 29.79 7.32
N LEU A 580 1.67 29.50 7.80
CA LEU A 580 2.30 30.19 8.92
C LEU A 580 3.14 31.40 8.49
N GLU A 581 3.08 31.83 7.24
CA GLU A 581 3.80 33.01 6.71
C GLU A 581 5.34 32.95 6.84
N PHE A 582 5.93 31.76 6.82
CA PHE A 582 7.38 31.61 6.69
C PHE A 582 7.84 32.06 5.31
N LYS A 583 8.95 32.82 5.27
CA LYS A 583 9.54 33.29 4.02
C LYS A 583 10.78 32.48 3.68
N GLN A 584 10.87 32.02 2.44
CA GLN A 584 12.09 31.44 1.93
C GLN A 584 13.18 32.52 1.82
N ILE A 585 14.31 32.33 2.51
CA ILE A 585 15.42 33.31 2.55
C ILE A 585 16.65 32.86 1.76
N SER A 586 16.79 31.56 1.49
CA SER A 586 17.88 31.04 0.69
C SER A 586 17.59 29.62 0.18
N GLN A 587 18.36 29.20 -0.83
CA GLN A 587 18.36 27.84 -1.34
C GLN A 587 19.80 27.45 -1.69
N PHE A 588 20.28 26.33 -1.15
CA PHE A 588 21.63 25.82 -1.43
C PHE A 588 21.59 24.30 -1.55
N GLN A 589 22.19 23.75 -2.60
CA GLN A 589 22.26 22.29 -2.86
C GLN A 589 20.91 21.56 -2.75
N GLY A 590 19.82 22.22 -3.15
CA GLY A 590 18.47 21.67 -3.10
C GLY A 590 17.78 21.74 -1.73
N VAL A 591 18.42 22.30 -0.69
CA VAL A 591 17.79 22.62 0.60
C VAL A 591 17.32 24.07 0.59
N MET A 592 16.05 24.30 0.89
CA MET A 592 15.43 25.61 1.06
C MET A 592 15.40 25.96 2.54
N ILE A 593 15.76 27.21 2.88
CA ILE A 593 15.68 27.70 4.26
C ILE A 593 14.50 28.65 4.36
N TYR A 594 13.52 28.27 5.17
CA TYR A 594 12.39 29.10 5.54
C TYR A 594 12.70 29.82 6.84
N SER A 595 12.34 31.09 6.95
CA SER A 595 12.54 31.88 8.16
C SER A 595 11.32 32.72 8.49
N LYS A 596 11.02 32.80 9.79
CA LYS A 596 10.00 33.67 10.36
C LYS A 596 10.57 34.39 11.59
N PRO A 597 10.40 35.72 11.71
CA PRO A 597 10.75 36.43 12.94
C PRO A 597 9.95 35.90 14.13
N THR A 598 10.62 35.71 15.25
CA THR A 598 9.96 35.43 16.53
C THR A 598 9.45 36.75 17.09
N THR A 599 8.15 36.86 17.34
CA THR A 599 7.55 38.04 17.99
C THR A 599 6.97 37.63 19.34
N THR A 600 6.43 38.58 20.10
CA THR A 600 5.71 38.29 21.34
C THR A 600 4.70 37.16 21.13
N LYS A 601 4.62 36.26 22.12
CA LYS A 601 3.82 35.03 22.16
C LYS A 601 2.72 34.95 21.08
N HIS A 602 2.90 34.05 20.13
CA HIS A 602 1.89 33.70 19.16
C HIS A 602 0.71 33.04 19.90
N ILE A 603 -0.47 33.64 19.77
CA ILE A 603 -1.70 33.00 20.20
C ILE A 603 -2.00 31.97 19.12
N GLY A 604 -1.55 30.73 19.32
CA GLY A 604 -1.90 29.66 18.40
C GLY A 604 -3.41 29.52 18.25
N ASP A 605 -3.85 28.79 17.23
CA ASP A 605 -5.28 28.69 16.88
C ASP A 605 -6.17 28.06 17.96
N GLY A 606 -5.58 27.58 19.06
CA GLY A 606 -6.27 27.08 20.25
C GLY A 606 -6.95 25.72 20.02
N LEU A 607 -6.57 25.04 18.93
CA LEU A 607 -7.17 23.77 18.53
C LEU A 607 -6.50 22.56 19.16
N ILE A 608 -5.18 22.65 19.36
CA ILE A 608 -4.36 21.59 19.94
C ILE A 608 -3.79 22.08 21.27
N THR A 609 -3.97 21.30 22.33
CA THR A 609 -3.32 21.59 23.61
C THR A 609 -1.93 20.98 23.60
N ILE A 610 -0.89 21.78 23.86
CA ILE A 610 0.50 21.30 23.88
C ILE A 610 0.99 21.24 25.32
N SER A 611 1.44 20.06 25.74
CA SER A 611 2.12 19.81 27.01
C SER A 611 3.61 19.60 26.75
N ALA A 612 4.44 20.55 27.17
CA ALA A 612 5.88 20.53 26.97
C ALA A 612 6.61 21.07 28.21
N PRO A 613 6.59 20.34 29.35
CA PRO A 613 7.16 20.85 30.58
C PRO A 613 8.68 21.03 30.46
N ASN A 614 9.17 22.22 30.80
CA ASN A 614 10.59 22.55 30.99
C ASN A 614 11.48 22.53 29.72
N ILE A 615 10.92 22.79 28.53
CA ILE A 615 11.73 22.92 27.30
C ILE A 615 11.95 24.42 26.99
N THR A 616 13.21 24.85 27.11
CA THR A 616 13.71 26.16 26.66
C THR A 616 15.05 25.96 25.98
N PHE A 617 15.31 26.65 24.87
CA PHE A 617 16.59 26.59 24.16
C PHE A 617 17.57 27.60 24.78
N THR A 618 18.04 27.35 26.00
CA THR A 618 19.04 28.24 26.62
C THR A 618 20.38 28.09 25.94
N ASP A 619 21.09 29.19 25.72
CA ASP A 619 22.51 29.17 25.39
C ASP A 619 23.25 28.41 26.51
N CYS A 620 24.01 27.36 26.17
CA CYS A 620 24.89 26.67 27.12
C CYS A 620 26.04 27.57 27.57
#